data_AF-A0A3N1XP73-F1
#
_entry.id   AF-A0A3N1XP73-F1
#
_cell.length_a   1.000
_cell.length_b   1.000
_cell.length_c   1.000
_cell.angle_alpha   90.00
_cell.angle_beta   90.00
_cell.angle_gamma   90.00
#
_symmetry.space_group_name_H-M   'P 1'
#
loop_
_entity.id
_entity.type
_entity.pdbx_description
1 polymer ?
#
loop_
_entity_poly.entity_id
_entity_poly.type
_entity_poly.pdbx_seq_one_letter_code
_entity_poly.pdbx_strand_id
1 'polypeptide(L)'
;MKKTLTALLIIVLGIMMAGCSIKDKPVSNENVEEKVTETVEDTTQDETASNEEESPSEKSTSNGSLSDDLYSFQVELNGHIYQFPMSYSDLTSNGWKYEGDTSLKLEPDQYTTEQFSNEDGLKLYVDIVNLGINSESFDNCQIGGFSIDNYAVGDKEISLILPGGIQYGKSTMEDVIKAYGDPSDTYEGSLYTSLTYEYASYQDIDLNIDIETKVINSIDLRNFVLTEEAAGQNTEVSSEVPSVVSEYKAPSSLGNDLTSFIVDYDGALYQLPAPVSEFVKNGWKVKPEESDPAVKAKDSGWITLMKNNQSLRVIVRNYAEAATTIDNCFVTTVKGGDNSTDMPITIQHKITRGMSKSDLEKALKGTKYETDDSSSFEYYTIAGKESSLDKVEIIVNKDTKKIQSIEVSNSPRR
;
A
#
# COMPACT_ATOMS: atom_id res chain seq x y z
N MET A 1 19.30 -19.83 48.90
CA MET A 1 19.85 -20.16 47.57
C MET A 1 18.97 -21.21 46.89
N LYS A 2 18.08 -20.77 46.00
CA LYS A 2 17.58 -21.54 44.86
C LYS A 2 17.22 -20.48 43.81
N LYS A 3 18.06 -20.39 42.78
CA LYS A 3 17.85 -19.50 41.63
C LYS A 3 16.77 -20.14 40.78
N THR A 4 15.61 -19.51 40.67
CA THR A 4 14.63 -19.84 39.63
C THR A 4 15.03 -19.07 38.38
N LEU A 5 15.30 -19.83 37.33
CA LEU A 5 15.73 -19.37 36.02
C LEU A 5 14.49 -18.82 35.32
N THR A 6 14.36 -17.50 35.24
CA THR A 6 13.33 -16.84 34.43
C THR A 6 13.68 -17.04 32.96
N ALA A 7 12.93 -17.90 32.28
CA ALA A 7 13.00 -18.04 30.83
C ALA A 7 12.31 -16.82 30.21
N LEU A 8 13.10 -15.96 29.59
CA LEU A 8 12.69 -14.83 28.79
C LEU A 8 12.14 -15.37 27.46
N LEU A 9 10.86 -15.19 27.16
CA LEU A 9 10.30 -15.48 25.84
C LEU A 9 9.47 -14.26 25.41
N ILE A 10 10.10 -13.40 24.62
CA ILE A 10 9.43 -12.33 23.89
C ILE A 10 8.91 -12.98 22.61
N ILE A 11 7.60 -13.07 22.45
CA ILE A 11 6.97 -13.40 21.18
C ILE A 11 6.05 -12.22 20.85
N VAL A 12 6.63 -11.20 20.23
CA VAL A 12 5.87 -10.28 19.39
C VAL A 12 5.73 -11.00 18.06
N LEU A 13 4.57 -11.59 17.81
CA LEU A 13 4.21 -12.10 16.50
C LEU A 13 3.83 -10.91 15.63
N GLY A 14 4.84 -10.13 15.23
CA GLY A 14 4.72 -9.23 14.10
C GLY A 14 4.51 -10.09 12.87
N ILE A 15 3.26 -10.22 12.43
CA ILE A 15 2.95 -10.77 11.12
C ILE A 15 3.45 -9.73 10.11
N MET A 16 4.73 -9.83 9.74
CA MET A 16 5.21 -9.28 8.47
C MET A 16 4.57 -10.12 7.36
N MET A 17 3.36 -9.75 6.94
CA MET A 17 2.89 -10.17 5.63
C MET A 17 3.66 -9.37 4.58
N ALA A 18 4.71 -10.00 4.07
CA ALA A 18 5.26 -9.69 2.76
C ALA A 18 4.12 -9.63 1.75
N GLY A 19 3.99 -8.50 1.06
CA GLY A 19 2.96 -8.26 0.06
C GLY A 19 2.84 -9.42 -0.93
N CYS A 20 1.68 -10.07 -0.93
CA CYS A 20 1.35 -11.06 -1.95
C CYS A 20 0.92 -10.32 -3.22
N SER A 21 1.79 -10.34 -4.23
CA SER A 21 1.42 -10.03 -5.60
C SER A 21 0.34 -10.99 -6.08
N ILE A 22 -0.78 -10.41 -6.51
CA ILE A 22 -1.87 -11.07 -7.22
C ILE A 22 -1.29 -11.80 -8.44
N LYS A 23 -1.42 -13.13 -8.46
CA LYS A 23 -1.21 -13.94 -9.66
C LYS A 23 -2.57 -14.24 -10.27
N ASP A 24 -2.98 -13.44 -11.23
CA ASP A 24 -4.12 -13.74 -12.09
C ASP A 24 -3.81 -14.97 -12.95
N LYS A 25 -4.78 -15.89 -13.02
CA LYS A 25 -4.93 -16.79 -14.15
C LYS A 25 -6.38 -16.83 -14.61
N PRO A 26 -6.60 -17.03 -15.92
CA PRO A 26 -7.76 -16.53 -16.65
C PRO A 26 -8.91 -17.53 -16.60
N VAL A 27 -10.14 -17.03 -16.61
CA VAL A 27 -11.32 -17.85 -16.93
C VAL A 27 -12.03 -17.25 -18.14
N SER A 28 -12.34 -18.18 -19.02
CA SER A 28 -12.77 -18.11 -20.41
C SER A 28 -14.13 -17.44 -20.66
N ASN A 29 -14.20 -16.77 -21.81
CA ASN A 29 -15.43 -16.37 -22.50
C ASN A 29 -16.36 -17.57 -22.77
N GLU A 30 -17.61 -17.46 -22.36
CA GLU A 30 -18.74 -18.05 -23.08
C GLU A 30 -19.87 -17.03 -23.21
N ASN A 31 -20.29 -16.84 -24.47
CA ASN A 31 -21.44 -16.04 -24.89
C ASN A 31 -22.75 -16.64 -24.35
N VAL A 32 -23.67 -15.78 -23.88
CA VAL A 32 -25.11 -16.04 -24.01
C VAL A 32 -25.82 -14.72 -24.37
N GLU A 33 -26.61 -14.80 -25.43
CA GLU A 33 -27.37 -13.73 -26.08
C GLU A 33 -28.53 -13.17 -25.24
N GLU A 34 -28.85 -11.92 -25.60
CA GLU A 34 -30.03 -11.10 -25.29
C GLU A 34 -31.36 -11.82 -25.05
N LYS A 35 -32.13 -11.26 -24.10
CA LYS A 35 -33.55 -11.02 -24.34
C LYS A 35 -34.03 -9.72 -23.68
N VAL A 36 -34.33 -8.76 -24.54
CA VAL A 36 -35.02 -7.50 -24.27
C VAL A 36 -36.50 -7.77 -23.94
N THR A 37 -37.00 -7.13 -22.89
CA THR A 37 -38.44 -6.82 -22.76
C THR A 37 -38.59 -5.42 -22.18
N GLU A 38 -39.12 -4.53 -23.02
CA GLU A 38 -39.62 -3.21 -22.68
C GLU A 38 -40.84 -3.31 -21.76
N THR A 39 -40.90 -2.42 -20.77
CA THR A 39 -42.17 -1.85 -20.30
C THR A 39 -41.92 -0.39 -19.91
N VAL A 40 -42.57 0.49 -20.67
CA VAL A 40 -42.73 1.91 -20.41
C VAL A 40 -43.89 2.07 -19.44
N GLU A 41 -43.73 2.86 -18.37
CA GLU A 41 -44.83 3.66 -17.85
C GLU A 41 -44.31 4.96 -17.22
N ASP A 42 -44.94 6.03 -17.68
CA ASP A 42 -44.77 7.45 -17.42
C ASP A 42 -45.46 7.82 -16.10
N THR A 43 -44.88 8.68 -15.24
CA THR A 43 -45.43 10.00 -14.90
C THR A 43 -44.77 10.70 -13.71
N THR A 44 -44.71 12.03 -13.88
CA THR A 44 -44.82 13.11 -12.90
C THR A 44 -43.61 13.60 -12.11
N GLN A 45 -43.24 14.84 -12.45
CA GLN A 45 -42.54 15.83 -11.64
C GLN A 45 -43.27 16.09 -10.32
N ASP A 46 -42.49 16.36 -9.27
CA ASP A 46 -42.83 17.42 -8.32
C ASP A 46 -41.55 18.12 -7.84
N GLU A 47 -41.57 19.46 -7.86
CA GLU A 47 -40.57 20.36 -7.28
C GLU A 47 -40.78 20.50 -5.77
N THR A 48 -39.86 21.23 -5.11
CA THR A 48 -39.80 21.66 -3.69
C THR A 48 -38.96 20.76 -2.79
N ALA A 49 -38.07 21.23 -1.91
CA ALA A 49 -37.64 22.57 -1.54
C ALA A 49 -36.22 22.48 -0.93
N SER A 50 -35.50 23.59 -1.05
CA SER A 50 -34.30 23.92 -0.28
C SER A 50 -34.49 23.77 1.23
N ASN A 51 -33.52 23.18 1.91
CA ASN A 51 -33.16 23.56 3.28
C ASN A 51 -31.64 23.48 3.45
N GLU A 52 -31.07 24.62 3.82
CA GLU A 52 -29.76 24.75 4.45
C GLU A 52 -29.84 24.06 5.81
N GLU A 53 -28.90 23.16 6.13
CA GLU A 53 -28.60 22.79 7.51
C GLU A 53 -27.10 22.94 7.76
N GLU A 54 -26.83 23.78 8.76
CA GLU A 54 -25.53 24.14 9.29
C GLU A 54 -24.75 22.90 9.77
N SER A 55 -23.46 22.90 9.42
CA SER A 55 -22.47 21.99 9.99
C SER A 55 -22.20 22.31 11.47
N PRO A 56 -22.20 21.31 12.37
CA PRO A 56 -21.51 21.42 13.63
C PRO A 56 -20.21 20.61 13.57
N SER A 57 -19.09 21.34 13.47
CA SER A 57 -17.80 20.87 13.95
C SER A 57 -17.89 20.69 15.47
N GLU A 58 -18.10 19.47 15.94
CA GLU A 58 -18.00 19.13 17.36
C GLU A 58 -16.73 18.31 17.65
N LYS A 59 -15.94 18.82 18.59
CA LYS A 59 -14.80 18.11 19.20
C LYS A 59 -15.31 16.87 19.93
N SER A 60 -14.81 15.70 19.54
CA SER A 60 -15.12 14.40 20.12
C SER A 60 -14.67 14.29 21.59
N THR A 61 -15.61 14.46 22.50
CA THR A 61 -15.55 13.84 23.84
C THR A 61 -16.80 12.97 23.95
N SER A 62 -16.67 11.67 23.67
CA SER A 62 -17.81 10.75 23.56
C SER A 62 -18.38 10.43 24.96
N ASN A 63 -19.51 11.06 25.30
CA ASN A 63 -20.39 10.69 26.41
C ASN A 63 -21.46 9.63 25.98
N GLY A 64 -21.15 8.79 25.00
CA GLY A 64 -22.03 7.71 24.53
C GLY A 64 -21.89 6.43 25.37
N SER A 65 -22.88 5.54 25.34
CA SER A 65 -22.73 4.17 25.83
C SER A 65 -21.93 3.33 24.83
N LEU A 66 -21.18 2.33 25.32
CA LEU A 66 -20.49 1.36 24.47
C LEU A 66 -21.50 0.67 23.54
N SER A 67 -21.13 0.52 22.26
CA SER A 67 -21.94 -0.21 21.28
C SER A 67 -22.20 -1.66 21.69
N ASP A 68 -23.31 -2.24 21.21
CA ASP A 68 -23.59 -3.68 21.33
C ASP A 68 -22.99 -4.49 20.16
N ASP A 69 -22.53 -3.83 19.09
CA ASP A 69 -21.96 -4.48 17.91
C ASP A 69 -20.44 -4.61 18.02
N LEU A 70 -19.91 -5.84 17.94
CA LEU A 70 -18.47 -6.13 17.95
C LEU A 70 -17.73 -5.38 16.83
N TYR A 71 -18.34 -5.29 15.65
CA TYR A 71 -17.75 -4.65 14.47
C TYR A 71 -17.97 -3.13 14.43
N SER A 72 -18.46 -2.56 15.52
CA SER A 72 -18.32 -1.11 15.75
C SER A 72 -16.87 -0.72 16.04
N PHE A 73 -15.99 -1.67 16.38
CA PHE A 73 -14.60 -1.43 16.77
C PHE A 73 -14.47 -0.40 17.90
N GLN A 74 -15.43 -0.43 18.83
CA GLN A 74 -15.38 0.30 20.08
C GLN A 74 -14.88 -0.58 21.21
N VAL A 75 -14.27 0.04 22.21
CA VAL A 75 -13.89 -0.62 23.46
C VAL A 75 -13.90 0.38 24.59
N GLU A 76 -14.41 -0.04 25.74
CA GLU A 76 -14.26 0.72 26.98
C GLU A 76 -13.01 0.24 27.71
N LEU A 77 -12.08 1.16 27.97
CA LEU A 77 -10.90 0.91 28.79
C LEU A 77 -10.83 1.93 29.93
N ASN A 78 -10.90 1.42 31.17
CA ASN A 78 -10.92 2.20 32.41
C ASN A 78 -11.98 3.32 32.40
N GLY A 79 -13.16 3.03 31.85
CA GLY A 79 -14.30 3.96 31.78
C GLY A 79 -14.26 4.94 30.59
N HIS A 80 -13.25 4.87 29.72
CA HIS A 80 -13.18 5.66 28.49
C HIS A 80 -13.49 4.79 27.28
N ILE A 81 -14.40 5.25 26.41
CA ILE A 81 -14.74 4.56 25.17
C ILE A 81 -13.85 5.07 24.04
N TYR A 82 -13.12 4.15 23.43
CA TYR A 82 -12.30 4.37 22.24
C TYR A 82 -13.06 3.85 21.02
N GLN A 83 -12.94 4.57 19.90
CA GLN A 83 -13.49 4.19 18.60
C GLN A 83 -12.32 4.10 17.63
N PHE A 84 -12.15 2.98 16.94
CA PHE A 84 -11.10 2.83 15.93
C PHE A 84 -11.67 2.91 14.49
N PRO A 85 -10.91 3.49 13.54
CA PRO A 85 -9.70 4.27 13.78
C PRO A 85 -10.01 5.60 14.50
N MET A 86 -9.02 6.15 15.22
CA MET A 86 -9.07 7.49 15.82
C MET A 86 -7.78 8.25 15.56
N SER A 87 -7.75 9.56 15.77
CA SER A 87 -6.52 10.33 15.61
C SER A 87 -5.49 9.99 16.71
N TYR A 88 -4.20 10.06 16.37
CA TYR A 88 -3.11 9.98 17.35
C TYR A 88 -3.28 11.01 18.49
N SER A 89 -3.72 12.23 18.15
CA SER A 89 -3.99 13.30 19.13
C SER A 89 -5.10 12.95 20.12
N ASP A 90 -6.13 12.22 19.69
CA ASP A 90 -7.23 11.82 20.58
C ASP A 90 -6.75 10.75 21.57
N LEU A 91 -5.91 9.80 21.13
CA LEU A 91 -5.34 8.79 22.01
C LEU A 91 -4.45 9.44 23.08
N THR A 92 -3.58 10.36 22.68
CA THR A 92 -2.68 11.05 23.62
C THR A 92 -3.40 12.03 24.55
N SER A 93 -4.50 12.64 24.10
CA SER A 93 -5.38 13.45 24.95
C SER A 93 -6.06 12.64 26.06
N ASN A 94 -6.23 11.32 25.86
CA ASN A 94 -6.70 10.38 26.87
C ASN A 94 -5.59 9.86 27.81
N GLY A 95 -4.40 10.47 27.80
CA GLY A 95 -3.33 10.22 28.76
C GLY A 95 -2.32 9.12 28.37
N TRP A 96 -2.45 8.56 27.17
CA TRP A 96 -1.46 7.64 26.60
C TRP A 96 -0.25 8.40 26.07
N LYS A 97 0.95 7.86 26.30
CA LYS A 97 2.22 8.47 25.91
C LYS A 97 3.06 7.47 25.13
N TYR A 98 3.58 7.91 23.99
CA TYR A 98 4.64 7.25 23.25
C TYR A 98 5.97 7.91 23.58
N GLU A 99 6.95 7.13 24.01
CA GLU A 99 8.28 7.62 24.40
C GLU A 99 9.31 7.52 23.25
N GLY A 100 8.88 7.05 22.07
CA GLY A 100 9.73 6.94 20.89
C GLY A 100 9.76 8.21 20.04
N ASP A 101 10.32 8.07 18.84
CA ASP A 101 10.47 9.19 17.90
C ASP A 101 9.21 9.34 17.04
N THR A 102 8.40 10.37 17.32
CA THR A 102 7.18 10.65 16.54
C THR A 102 7.48 11.18 15.13
N SER A 103 8.71 11.61 14.84
CA SER A 103 9.08 12.13 13.53
C SER A 103 9.31 11.04 12.47
N LEU A 104 9.31 9.77 12.90
CA LEU A 104 9.29 8.64 11.99
C LEU A 104 8.06 8.70 11.09
N LYS A 105 8.25 8.33 9.83
CA LYS A 105 7.24 8.45 8.79
C LYS A 105 6.69 7.11 8.37
N LEU A 106 5.40 7.09 8.10
CA LEU A 106 4.73 6.00 7.40
C LEU A 106 4.34 6.47 6.01
N GLU A 107 4.62 5.64 5.00
CA GLU A 107 4.02 5.82 3.68
C GLU A 107 2.52 5.49 3.76
N PRO A 108 1.70 5.97 2.81
CA PRO A 108 0.31 5.58 2.70
C PRO A 108 0.12 4.06 2.77
N ASP A 109 -0.94 3.64 3.45
CA ASP A 109 -1.33 2.23 3.67
C ASP A 109 -0.31 1.41 4.49
N GLN A 110 0.73 2.04 5.06
CA GLN A 110 1.63 1.40 6.02
C GLN A 110 1.17 1.59 7.46
N TYR A 111 1.59 0.66 8.31
CA TYR A 111 1.37 0.72 9.75
C TYR A 111 2.59 0.19 10.51
N THR A 112 2.68 0.57 11.78
CA THR A 112 3.61 -0.02 12.76
C THR A 112 2.87 -0.23 14.07
N THR A 113 3.40 -1.10 14.92
CA THR A 113 2.88 -1.33 16.28
C THR A 113 3.90 -0.82 17.29
N GLU A 114 3.48 0.14 18.11
CA GLU A 114 4.35 0.81 19.08
C GLU A 114 3.81 0.69 20.50
N GLN A 115 4.69 0.66 21.50
CA GLN A 115 4.26 0.56 22.89
C GLN A 115 3.94 1.95 23.46
N PHE A 116 2.70 2.15 23.90
CA PHE A 116 2.26 3.34 24.63
C PHE A 116 2.11 3.01 26.12
N SER A 117 2.24 4.02 26.97
CA SER A 117 1.99 3.88 28.40
C SER A 117 1.18 5.04 28.96
N ASN A 118 0.35 4.78 29.96
CA ASN A 118 -0.35 5.82 30.71
C ASN A 118 0.35 6.13 32.05
N GLU A 119 -0.21 7.06 32.82
CA GLU A 119 0.38 7.50 34.11
C GLU A 119 0.36 6.41 35.20
N ASP A 120 -0.55 5.43 35.09
CA ASP A 120 -0.61 4.25 35.95
C ASP A 120 0.41 3.16 35.56
N GLY A 121 1.20 3.41 34.50
CA GLY A 121 2.18 2.48 33.95
C GLY A 121 1.55 1.27 33.25
N LEU A 122 0.26 1.33 32.90
CA LEU A 122 -0.37 0.38 31.99
C LEU A 122 0.23 0.58 30.61
N LYS A 123 0.44 -0.52 29.89
CA LYS A 123 1.01 -0.53 28.54
C LYS A 123 0.02 -1.09 27.54
N LEU A 124 0.00 -0.49 26.35
CA LEU A 124 -0.68 -1.01 25.18
C LEU A 124 0.31 -1.10 24.02
N TYR A 125 0.13 -2.11 23.17
CA TYR A 125 0.74 -2.13 21.85
C TYR A 125 -0.28 -1.55 20.89
N VAL A 126 0.03 -0.39 20.31
CA VAL A 126 -0.92 0.41 19.55
C VAL A 126 -0.51 0.40 18.08
N ASP A 127 -1.47 0.12 17.21
CA ASP A 127 -1.25 0.16 15.77
C ASP A 127 -1.39 1.61 15.28
N ILE A 128 -0.27 2.20 14.86
CA ILE A 128 -0.22 3.50 14.19
C ILE A 128 -0.27 3.23 12.69
N VAL A 129 -1.28 3.75 11.99
CA VAL A 129 -1.53 3.49 10.58
C VAL A 129 -1.71 4.79 9.80
N ASN A 130 -1.08 4.86 8.63
CA ASN A 130 -1.28 5.96 7.70
C ASN A 130 -2.37 5.62 6.68
N LEU A 131 -3.60 6.05 6.99
CA LEU A 131 -4.76 5.92 6.09
C LEU A 131 -4.91 7.11 5.14
N GLY A 132 -3.95 8.04 5.14
CA GLY A 132 -3.91 9.19 4.26
C GLY A 132 -3.24 8.89 2.92
N ILE A 133 -3.08 9.93 2.10
CA ILE A 133 -2.45 9.85 0.77
C ILE A 133 -1.01 10.39 0.75
N ASN A 134 -0.58 11.05 1.82
CA ASN A 134 0.77 11.61 1.99
C ASN A 134 1.60 10.74 2.92
N SER A 135 2.92 10.82 2.83
CA SER A 135 3.83 10.29 3.84
C SER A 135 3.80 11.19 5.07
N GLU A 136 3.33 10.65 6.19
CA GLU A 136 3.07 11.42 7.42
C GLU A 136 3.89 10.90 8.59
N SER A 137 4.19 11.79 9.54
CA SER A 137 4.77 11.43 10.82
C SER A 137 3.74 10.72 11.71
N PHE A 138 4.20 9.97 12.70
CA PHE A 138 3.32 9.16 13.56
C PHE A 138 2.23 9.98 14.25
N ASP A 139 2.55 11.20 14.66
CA ASP A 139 1.61 12.12 15.32
C ASP A 139 0.52 12.70 14.40
N ASN A 140 0.71 12.59 13.08
CA ASN A 140 -0.28 12.93 12.06
C ASN A 140 -1.03 11.70 11.53
N CYS A 141 -0.67 10.50 11.96
CA CYS A 141 -1.31 9.25 11.55
C CYS A 141 -2.56 8.94 12.40
N GLN A 142 -3.27 7.88 12.01
CA GLN A 142 -4.38 7.34 12.77
C GLN A 142 -3.90 6.22 13.69
N ILE A 143 -4.66 5.97 14.74
CA ILE A 143 -4.59 4.78 15.56
C ILE A 143 -5.64 3.82 15.03
N GLY A 144 -5.17 2.69 14.50
CA GLY A 144 -6.02 1.67 13.90
C GLY A 144 -6.48 0.60 14.88
N GLY A 145 -5.94 0.56 16.09
CA GLY A 145 -6.24 -0.50 17.04
C GLY A 145 -5.20 -0.63 18.15
N PHE A 146 -5.36 -1.66 18.97
CA PHE A 146 -4.36 -2.05 19.95
C PHE A 146 -4.43 -3.52 20.30
N SER A 147 -3.33 -4.03 20.85
CA SER A 147 -3.29 -5.28 21.58
C SER A 147 -2.86 -5.08 23.04
N ILE A 148 -3.43 -5.92 23.90
CA ILE A 148 -3.14 -6.01 25.32
C ILE A 148 -3.15 -7.46 25.76
N ASP A 149 -2.15 -7.83 26.56
CA ASP A 149 -2.01 -9.15 27.14
C ASP A 149 -1.74 -9.07 28.65
N ASN A 150 -1.71 -10.24 29.30
CA ASN A 150 -1.44 -10.35 30.73
C ASN A 150 -0.08 -9.76 31.16
N TYR A 151 0.91 -9.75 30.27
CA TYR A 151 2.22 -9.18 30.55
C TYR A 151 2.17 -7.65 30.55
N ALA A 152 1.46 -7.04 29.60
CA ALA A 152 1.27 -5.61 29.51
C ALA A 152 0.46 -5.06 30.70
N VAL A 153 -0.52 -5.83 31.17
CA VAL A 153 -1.30 -5.53 32.39
C VAL A 153 -0.43 -5.69 33.64
N GLY A 154 0.23 -6.84 33.80
CA GLY A 154 0.95 -7.20 35.02
C GLY A 154 0.01 -7.34 36.22
N ASP A 155 0.39 -6.79 37.38
CA ASP A 155 -0.40 -6.85 38.62
C ASP A 155 -1.47 -5.73 38.71
N LYS A 156 -1.74 -5.01 37.62
CA LYS A 156 -2.66 -3.86 37.62
C LYS A 156 -4.11 -4.31 37.50
N GLU A 157 -4.99 -3.62 38.19
CA GLU A 157 -6.44 -3.76 37.99
C GLU A 157 -6.85 -2.90 36.81
N ILE A 158 -7.43 -3.53 35.78
CA ILE A 158 -7.95 -2.86 34.59
C ILE A 158 -9.40 -3.24 34.35
N SER A 159 -10.18 -2.31 33.79
CA SER A 159 -11.51 -2.58 33.26
C SER A 159 -11.46 -2.43 31.75
N LEU A 160 -11.46 -3.54 31.02
CA LEU A 160 -11.55 -3.54 29.56
C LEU A 160 -12.79 -4.32 29.15
N ILE A 161 -13.71 -3.63 28.45
CA ILE A 161 -15.02 -4.12 28.05
C ILE A 161 -15.19 -3.94 26.54
N LEU A 162 -15.41 -5.05 25.84
CA LEU A 162 -15.81 -5.07 24.44
C LEU A 162 -17.35 -4.99 24.31
N PRO A 163 -17.87 -4.65 23.13
CA PRO A 163 -19.31 -4.65 22.84
C PRO A 163 -20.03 -5.91 23.32
N GLY A 164 -21.30 -5.80 23.73
CA GLY A 164 -22.01 -6.95 24.31
C GLY A 164 -21.52 -7.39 25.70
N GLY A 165 -20.61 -6.62 26.33
CA GLY A 165 -20.24 -6.76 27.74
C GLY A 165 -19.13 -7.79 28.03
N ILE A 166 -18.39 -8.22 27.00
CA ILE A 166 -17.26 -9.15 27.15
C ILE A 166 -16.10 -8.45 27.85
N GLN A 167 -15.64 -9.03 28.96
CA GLN A 167 -14.65 -8.44 29.86
C GLN A 167 -13.33 -9.20 29.88
N TYR A 168 -12.24 -8.47 29.70
CA TYR A 168 -10.89 -9.00 29.88
C TYR A 168 -10.70 -9.57 31.29
N GLY A 169 -10.05 -10.75 31.39
CA GLY A 169 -9.78 -11.42 32.65
C GLY A 169 -11.01 -11.99 33.38
N LYS A 170 -12.21 -11.93 32.77
CA LYS A 170 -13.46 -12.41 33.39
C LYS A 170 -14.30 -13.27 32.46
N SER A 171 -14.50 -12.84 31.21
CA SER A 171 -15.32 -13.57 30.26
C SER A 171 -14.63 -14.84 29.79
N THR A 172 -15.43 -15.89 29.67
CA THR A 172 -15.02 -17.21 29.18
C THR A 172 -15.29 -17.36 27.70
N MET A 173 -14.79 -18.44 27.10
CA MET A 173 -15.15 -18.81 25.71
C MET A 173 -16.68 -18.94 25.51
N GLU A 174 -17.41 -19.46 26.49
CA GLU A 174 -18.86 -19.59 26.42
C GLU A 174 -19.55 -18.22 26.37
N ASP A 175 -19.07 -17.26 27.16
CA ASP A 175 -19.59 -15.89 27.15
C ASP A 175 -19.37 -15.24 25.79
N VAL A 176 -18.18 -15.41 25.21
CA VAL A 176 -17.80 -14.87 23.90
C VAL A 176 -18.68 -15.45 22.79
N ILE A 177 -18.81 -16.78 22.71
CA ILE A 177 -19.64 -17.43 21.69
C ILE A 177 -21.11 -17.05 21.85
N LYS A 178 -21.59 -16.89 23.09
CA LYS A 178 -22.95 -16.44 23.34
C LYS A 178 -23.20 -15.00 22.87
N ALA A 179 -22.21 -14.13 23.00
CA ALA A 179 -22.32 -12.74 22.60
C ALA A 179 -22.18 -12.56 21.07
N TYR A 180 -21.21 -13.23 20.45
CA TYR A 180 -20.80 -12.95 19.07
C TYR A 180 -21.08 -14.09 18.07
N GLY A 181 -21.47 -15.26 18.55
CA GLY A 181 -21.60 -16.46 17.72
C GLY A 181 -20.27 -17.16 17.45
N ASP A 182 -20.27 -18.05 16.46
CA ASP A 182 -19.07 -18.81 16.06
C ASP A 182 -18.01 -17.87 15.45
N PRO A 183 -16.72 -18.02 15.81
CA PRO A 183 -15.64 -17.22 15.24
C PRO A 183 -15.36 -17.60 13.78
N SER A 184 -14.74 -16.68 13.04
CA SER A 184 -14.26 -16.90 11.67
C SER A 184 -13.14 -17.94 11.62
N ASP A 185 -12.25 -17.94 12.61
CA ASP A 185 -11.20 -18.95 12.77
C ASP A 185 -10.98 -19.30 14.26
N THR A 186 -10.46 -20.49 14.51
CA THR A 186 -10.08 -20.93 15.86
C THR A 186 -8.76 -21.65 15.83
N TYR A 187 -7.83 -21.18 16.66
CA TYR A 187 -6.53 -21.83 16.87
C TYR A 187 -6.44 -22.39 18.30
N GLU A 188 -6.22 -23.70 18.40
CA GLU A 188 -5.99 -24.37 19.68
C GLU A 188 -4.48 -24.53 19.95
N GLY A 189 -3.96 -23.72 20.86
CA GLY A 189 -2.58 -23.80 21.33
C GLY A 189 -2.43 -24.63 22.60
N SER A 190 -1.19 -24.75 23.09
CA SER A 190 -0.91 -25.41 24.38
C SER A 190 -1.12 -24.50 25.60
N LEU A 191 -1.21 -23.18 25.37
CA LEU A 191 -1.34 -22.17 26.44
C LEU A 191 -2.69 -21.43 26.37
N TYR A 192 -3.25 -21.25 25.17
CA TYR A 192 -4.50 -20.55 24.95
C TYR A 192 -5.25 -21.13 23.75
N THR A 193 -6.53 -20.81 23.64
CA THR A 193 -7.34 -20.94 22.42
C THR A 193 -7.60 -19.55 21.88
N SER A 194 -7.24 -19.28 20.62
CA SER A 194 -7.54 -18.02 19.93
C SER A 194 -8.88 -18.13 19.20
N LEU A 195 -9.70 -17.09 19.32
CA LEU A 195 -10.95 -16.91 18.58
C LEU A 195 -10.82 -15.64 17.73
N THR A 196 -10.90 -15.79 16.42
CA THR A 196 -10.77 -14.67 15.47
C THR A 196 -12.13 -14.31 14.91
N TYR A 197 -12.52 -13.04 15.05
CA TYR A 197 -13.73 -12.47 14.46
C TYR A 197 -13.33 -11.49 13.36
N GLU A 198 -13.24 -11.99 12.13
CA GLU A 198 -12.88 -11.19 10.95
C GLU A 198 -14.15 -10.59 10.32
N TYR A 199 -14.17 -9.27 10.15
CA TYR A 199 -15.21 -8.56 9.41
C TYR A 199 -14.85 -8.41 7.93
N ALA A 200 -13.63 -7.92 7.68
CA ALA A 200 -13.05 -7.71 6.37
C ALA A 200 -11.52 -7.63 6.49
N SER A 201 -10.85 -7.47 5.34
CA SER A 201 -9.40 -7.28 5.32
C SER A 201 -8.99 -6.08 6.18
N TYR A 202 -8.07 -6.30 7.12
CA TYR A 202 -7.60 -5.32 8.11
C TYR A 202 -8.66 -4.82 9.11
N GLN A 203 -9.71 -5.61 9.33
CA GLN A 203 -10.78 -5.35 10.28
C GLN A 203 -11.11 -6.65 11.05
N ASP A 204 -10.45 -6.86 12.17
CA ASP A 204 -10.50 -8.10 12.94
C ASP A 204 -10.39 -7.87 14.46
N ILE A 205 -10.87 -8.85 15.23
CA ILE A 205 -10.68 -8.93 16.68
C ILE A 205 -10.23 -10.36 17.02
N ASP A 206 -9.08 -10.49 17.68
CA ASP A 206 -8.57 -11.75 18.21
C ASP A 206 -8.68 -11.79 19.74
N LEU A 207 -9.29 -12.84 20.25
CA LEU A 207 -9.47 -13.08 21.68
C LEU A 207 -8.76 -14.38 22.09
N ASN A 208 -7.76 -14.28 22.96
CA ASN A 208 -7.11 -15.47 23.50
C ASN A 208 -7.73 -15.86 24.84
N ILE A 209 -8.23 -17.09 24.90
CA ILE A 209 -8.75 -17.73 26.11
C ILE A 209 -7.65 -18.59 26.72
N ASP A 210 -7.21 -18.23 27.92
CA ASP A 210 -6.18 -18.97 28.65
C ASP A 210 -6.66 -20.38 29.01
N ILE A 211 -5.82 -21.40 28.80
CA ILE A 211 -6.23 -22.79 29.04
C ILE A 211 -6.32 -23.11 30.53
N GLU A 212 -5.58 -22.43 31.40
CA GLU A 212 -5.59 -22.71 32.85
C GLU A 212 -6.74 -21.98 33.54
N THR A 213 -6.84 -20.67 33.31
CA THR A 213 -7.81 -19.79 33.96
C THR A 213 -9.17 -19.76 33.26
N LYS A 214 -9.23 -20.20 32.00
CA LYS A 214 -10.46 -20.28 31.17
C LYS A 214 -11.12 -18.94 30.86
N VAL A 215 -10.41 -17.84 31.06
CA VAL A 215 -10.87 -16.47 30.76
C VAL A 215 -9.98 -15.83 29.71
N ILE A 216 -10.47 -14.74 29.11
CA ILE A 216 -9.69 -13.92 28.18
C ILE A 216 -8.42 -13.40 28.86
N ASN A 217 -7.25 -13.66 28.26
CA ASN A 217 -5.95 -13.17 28.72
C ASN A 217 -5.21 -12.30 27.69
N SER A 218 -5.77 -12.15 26.49
CA SER A 218 -5.29 -11.26 25.44
C SER A 218 -6.43 -10.80 24.56
N ILE A 219 -6.36 -9.54 24.12
CA ILE A 219 -7.25 -8.96 23.10
C ILE A 219 -6.35 -8.25 22.10
N ASP A 220 -6.55 -8.51 20.81
CA ASP A 220 -6.03 -7.73 19.70
C ASP A 220 -7.23 -7.21 18.89
N LEU A 221 -7.31 -5.91 18.67
CA LEU A 221 -8.39 -5.27 17.93
C LEU A 221 -7.78 -4.40 16.84
N ARG A 222 -8.20 -4.61 15.60
CA ARG A 222 -7.75 -3.85 14.44
C ARG A 222 -8.91 -3.34 13.59
N ASN A 223 -8.83 -2.08 13.21
CA ASN A 223 -9.65 -1.45 12.18
C ASN A 223 -8.84 -0.41 11.39
N PHE A 224 -8.33 -0.79 10.22
CA PHE A 224 -7.55 0.10 9.33
C PHE A 224 -8.38 0.69 8.19
N VAL A 225 -9.67 0.93 8.43
CA VAL A 225 -10.58 1.50 7.43
C VAL A 225 -11.24 2.74 8.00
N LEU A 226 -11.08 3.86 7.30
CA LEU A 226 -11.80 5.09 7.62
C LEU A 226 -13.29 4.90 7.33
N THR A 227 -14.15 5.57 8.11
CA THR A 227 -15.55 5.75 7.72
C THR A 227 -15.63 6.52 6.39
N GLU A 228 -16.71 6.34 5.63
CA GLU A 228 -16.89 7.06 4.35
C GLU A 228 -16.77 8.58 4.52
N GLU A 229 -17.30 9.12 5.63
CA GLU A 229 -17.20 10.53 5.99
C GLU A 229 -15.76 10.98 6.22
N ALA A 230 -14.98 10.21 6.98
CA ALA A 230 -13.57 10.52 7.24
C ALA A 230 -12.69 10.34 5.99
N ALA A 231 -13.01 9.36 5.13
CA ALA A 231 -12.32 9.14 3.86
C ALA A 231 -12.53 10.32 2.89
N GLY A 232 -13.72 10.93 2.88
CA GLY A 232 -14.04 12.08 2.03
C GLY A 232 -13.23 13.35 2.33
N GLN A 233 -12.66 13.48 3.53
CA GLN A 233 -11.92 14.67 3.97
C GLN A 233 -10.43 14.66 3.60
N ASN A 234 -9.85 13.51 3.23
CA ASN A 234 -8.40 13.32 3.04
C ASN A 234 -7.98 13.05 1.57
N THR A 235 -8.62 13.72 0.61
CA THR A 235 -8.42 13.45 -0.83
C THR A 235 -7.77 14.59 -1.62
N GLU A 236 -7.40 15.71 -0.98
CA GLU A 236 -6.83 16.84 -1.70
C GLU A 236 -5.40 16.52 -2.18
N VAL A 237 -5.27 16.38 -3.50
CA VAL A 237 -3.98 16.15 -4.16
C VAL A 237 -3.29 17.48 -4.39
N SER A 238 -2.03 17.60 -3.97
CA SER A 238 -1.26 18.82 -4.19
C SER A 238 -1.06 19.09 -5.68
N SER A 239 -1.32 20.32 -6.10
CA SER A 239 -0.97 20.82 -7.43
C SER A 239 0.46 21.39 -7.50
N GLU A 240 1.18 21.46 -6.38
CA GLU A 240 2.56 21.96 -6.36
C GLU A 240 3.49 20.96 -7.05
N VAL A 241 4.41 21.46 -7.86
CA VAL A 241 5.43 20.62 -8.51
C VAL A 241 6.47 20.22 -7.47
N PRO A 242 6.62 18.92 -7.13
CA PRO A 242 7.58 18.48 -6.13
C PRO A 242 9.03 18.81 -6.52
N SER A 243 9.88 19.11 -5.53
CA SER A 243 11.29 19.46 -5.77
C SER A 243 12.02 18.40 -6.61
N VAL A 244 11.78 17.12 -6.32
CA VAL A 244 12.37 15.99 -7.06
C VAL A 244 12.10 16.06 -8.57
N VAL A 245 10.93 16.57 -8.99
CA VAL A 245 10.58 16.79 -10.40
C VAL A 245 11.42 17.93 -10.98
N SER A 246 11.47 19.06 -10.29
CA SER A 246 12.19 20.25 -10.74
C SER A 246 13.72 20.10 -10.76
N GLU A 247 14.25 19.21 -9.93
CA GLU A 247 15.68 18.90 -9.84
C GLU A 247 16.17 17.98 -10.95
N TYR A 248 15.26 17.30 -11.65
CA TYR A 248 15.61 16.41 -12.75
C TYR A 248 16.33 17.16 -13.87
N LYS A 249 17.39 16.53 -14.40
CA LYS A 249 18.14 17.02 -15.55
C LYS A 249 18.29 15.90 -16.56
N ALA A 250 17.75 16.14 -17.77
CA ALA A 250 17.96 15.22 -18.88
C ALA A 250 19.47 15.03 -19.14
N PRO A 251 19.92 13.79 -19.42
CA PRO A 251 21.33 13.53 -19.67
C PRO A 251 21.76 14.11 -21.02
N SER A 252 23.02 14.55 -21.10
CA SER A 252 23.58 15.14 -22.33
C SER A 252 24.15 14.09 -23.30
N SER A 253 24.29 12.84 -22.88
CA SER A 253 24.78 11.72 -23.70
C SER A 253 24.39 10.37 -23.08
N LEU A 254 24.36 9.31 -23.89
CA LEU A 254 24.11 7.94 -23.43
C LEU A 254 25.18 7.42 -22.46
N GLY A 255 26.44 7.88 -22.60
CA GLY A 255 27.57 7.29 -21.88
C GLY A 255 27.86 5.85 -22.30
N ASN A 256 28.52 5.10 -21.41
CA ASN A 256 28.96 3.72 -21.66
C ASN A 256 28.49 2.72 -20.58
N ASP A 257 27.80 3.17 -19.53
CA ASP A 257 27.32 2.30 -18.46
C ASP A 257 25.85 1.94 -18.69
N LEU A 258 25.57 0.69 -19.05
CA LEU A 258 24.20 0.19 -19.25
C LEU A 258 23.37 0.19 -17.96
N THR A 259 24.02 0.21 -16.78
CA THR A 259 23.34 0.32 -15.47
C THR A 259 23.09 1.77 -15.04
N SER A 260 23.38 2.74 -15.91
CA SER A 260 22.99 4.15 -15.71
C SER A 260 21.55 4.45 -16.13
N PHE A 261 20.91 3.50 -16.85
CA PHE A 261 19.54 3.57 -17.35
C PHE A 261 19.25 4.83 -18.19
N ILE A 262 20.26 5.33 -18.89
CA ILE A 262 20.12 6.40 -19.86
C ILE A 262 19.68 5.81 -21.21
N VAL A 263 18.70 6.43 -21.86
CA VAL A 263 18.10 5.97 -23.11
C VAL A 263 17.82 7.14 -24.04
N ASP A 264 18.09 6.96 -25.33
CA ASP A 264 17.58 7.78 -26.41
C ASP A 264 16.26 7.16 -26.87
N TYR A 265 15.16 7.88 -26.67
CA TYR A 265 13.82 7.43 -26.99
C TYR A 265 13.14 8.48 -27.87
N ASP A 266 12.93 8.12 -29.14
CA ASP A 266 12.47 9.03 -30.21
C ASP A 266 13.35 10.29 -30.38
N GLY A 267 14.68 10.13 -30.27
CA GLY A 267 15.65 11.22 -30.46
C GLY A 267 15.82 12.14 -29.25
N ALA A 268 15.13 11.87 -28.14
CA ALA A 268 15.29 12.58 -26.87
C ALA A 268 15.97 11.68 -25.83
N LEU A 269 16.88 12.27 -25.05
CA LEU A 269 17.62 11.54 -24.01
C LEU A 269 16.91 11.62 -22.65
N TYR A 270 16.75 10.47 -22.00
CA TYR A 270 16.20 10.33 -20.65
C TYR A 270 17.15 9.50 -19.81
N GLN A 271 17.33 9.87 -18.55
CA GLN A 271 17.80 8.96 -17.50
C GLN A 271 16.58 8.49 -16.73
N LEU A 272 16.32 7.18 -16.68
CA LEU A 272 15.20 6.66 -15.90
C LEU A 272 15.56 6.50 -14.42
N PRO A 273 14.61 6.73 -13.50
CA PRO A 273 13.26 7.25 -13.74
C PRO A 273 13.29 8.72 -14.22
N ALA A 274 12.38 9.10 -15.12
CA ALA A 274 12.30 10.44 -15.69
C ALA A 274 10.90 11.05 -15.51
N PRO A 275 10.76 12.35 -15.18
CA PRO A 275 9.46 12.98 -14.99
C PRO A 275 8.58 12.90 -16.23
N VAL A 276 7.28 12.67 -16.04
CA VAL A 276 6.27 12.72 -17.12
C VAL A 276 6.35 14.05 -17.88
N SER A 277 6.56 15.15 -17.17
CA SER A 277 6.75 16.48 -17.73
C SER A 277 7.92 16.59 -18.73
N GLU A 278 8.99 15.80 -18.59
CA GLU A 278 10.08 15.76 -19.57
C GLU A 278 9.65 15.01 -20.85
N PHE A 279 8.81 13.97 -20.75
CA PHE A 279 8.21 13.33 -21.93
C PHE A 279 7.27 14.30 -22.66
N VAL A 280 6.42 15.02 -21.93
CA VAL A 280 5.51 16.02 -22.50
C VAL A 280 6.27 17.12 -23.22
N LYS A 281 7.35 17.64 -22.61
CA LYS A 281 8.27 18.60 -23.25
C LYS A 281 8.86 18.07 -24.56
N ASN A 282 9.10 16.76 -24.66
CA ASN A 282 9.60 16.09 -25.85
C ASN A 282 8.48 15.60 -26.78
N GLY A 283 7.26 16.14 -26.67
CA GLY A 283 6.18 15.97 -27.63
C GLY A 283 5.26 14.78 -27.39
N TRP A 284 5.39 14.09 -26.26
CA TRP A 284 4.40 13.12 -25.80
C TRP A 284 3.15 13.81 -25.26
N LYS A 285 2.01 13.13 -25.32
CA LYS A 285 0.74 13.59 -24.75
C LYS A 285 0.20 12.56 -23.78
N VAL A 286 -0.19 12.99 -22.59
CA VAL A 286 -0.91 12.13 -21.64
C VAL A 286 -2.32 11.86 -22.18
N LYS A 287 -2.80 10.62 -22.01
CA LYS A 287 -4.21 10.25 -22.15
C LYS A 287 -4.86 10.14 -20.77
N PRO A 288 -5.55 11.19 -20.30
CA PRO A 288 -6.14 11.18 -18.96
C PRO A 288 -7.13 10.04 -18.74
N GLU A 289 -7.89 9.66 -19.78
CA GLU A 289 -8.89 8.59 -19.73
C GLU A 289 -8.28 7.17 -19.62
N GLU A 290 -6.99 7.03 -19.91
CA GLU A 290 -6.23 5.77 -19.83
C GLU A 290 -5.09 5.87 -18.79
N SER A 291 -5.14 6.86 -17.89
CA SER A 291 -4.12 7.12 -16.87
C SER A 291 -4.76 7.37 -15.50
N ASP A 292 -4.02 7.10 -14.43
CA ASP A 292 -4.43 7.51 -13.10
C ASP A 292 -4.37 9.05 -13.00
N PRO A 293 -5.32 9.70 -12.31
CA PRO A 293 -5.31 11.16 -12.17
C PRO A 293 -4.24 11.64 -11.18
N ALA A 294 -3.95 10.84 -10.16
CA ALA A 294 -3.02 11.14 -9.08
C ALA A 294 -2.42 9.85 -8.51
N VAL A 295 -1.29 10.00 -7.83
CA VAL A 295 -0.57 8.88 -7.20
C VAL A 295 -0.22 9.27 -5.77
N LYS A 296 -0.53 8.40 -4.82
CA LYS A 296 -0.19 8.57 -3.40
C LYS A 296 1.32 8.76 -3.22
N ALA A 297 1.74 9.36 -2.11
CA ALA A 297 3.15 9.51 -1.78
C ALA A 297 3.86 8.15 -1.83
N LYS A 298 5.05 8.11 -2.45
CA LYS A 298 5.89 6.90 -2.58
C LYS A 298 5.26 5.71 -3.33
N ASP A 299 4.07 5.88 -3.88
CA ASP A 299 3.35 4.81 -4.57
C ASP A 299 3.55 4.86 -6.10
N SER A 300 2.97 3.89 -6.80
CA SER A 300 3.03 3.74 -8.24
C SER A 300 1.64 3.91 -8.85
N GLY A 301 1.58 4.49 -10.03
CA GLY A 301 0.37 4.62 -10.83
C GLY A 301 0.61 4.21 -12.27
N TRP A 302 -0.44 4.21 -13.06
CA TRP A 302 -0.40 3.95 -14.49
C TRP A 302 -0.54 5.24 -15.29
N ILE A 303 0.28 5.36 -16.32
CA ILE A 303 0.14 6.42 -17.32
C ILE A 303 0.10 5.81 -18.71
N THR A 304 -0.69 6.43 -19.59
CA THR A 304 -0.62 6.21 -21.01
C THR A 304 -0.18 7.48 -21.73
N LEU A 305 0.96 7.41 -22.41
CA LEU A 305 1.54 8.47 -23.22
C LEU A 305 1.38 8.16 -24.70
N MET A 306 1.03 9.15 -25.51
CA MET A 306 0.94 9.04 -26.97
C MET A 306 1.92 9.95 -27.70
N LYS A 307 2.54 9.41 -28.75
CA LYS A 307 3.32 10.17 -29.73
C LYS A 307 3.34 9.43 -31.06
N ASN A 308 3.23 10.13 -32.19
CA ASN A 308 3.29 9.53 -33.53
C ASN A 308 2.35 8.33 -33.74
N ASN A 309 1.13 8.39 -33.17
CA ASN A 309 0.15 7.29 -33.19
C ASN A 309 0.63 5.98 -32.52
N GLN A 310 1.66 6.07 -31.68
CA GLN A 310 2.14 5.00 -30.81
C GLN A 310 1.73 5.30 -29.37
N SER A 311 1.36 4.24 -28.64
CA SER A 311 0.96 4.33 -27.24
C SER A 311 2.02 3.67 -26.35
N LEU A 312 2.44 4.36 -25.31
CA LEU A 312 3.30 3.87 -24.25
C LEU A 312 2.48 3.84 -22.96
N ARG A 313 2.00 2.65 -22.57
CA ARG A 313 1.32 2.41 -21.29
C ARG A 313 2.30 1.78 -20.31
N VAL A 314 2.65 2.51 -19.26
CA VAL A 314 3.73 2.16 -18.33
C VAL A 314 3.40 2.57 -16.90
N ILE A 315 4.14 2.01 -15.96
CA ILE A 315 4.09 2.40 -14.57
C ILE A 315 4.86 3.71 -14.40
N VAL A 316 4.30 4.61 -13.61
CA VAL A 316 4.99 5.76 -13.04
C VAL A 316 5.09 5.60 -11.53
N ARG A 317 6.06 6.29 -10.92
CA ARG A 317 6.21 6.34 -9.47
C ARG A 317 6.19 7.78 -8.98
N ASN A 318 5.47 8.01 -7.88
CA ASN A 318 5.56 9.25 -7.13
C ASN A 318 6.74 9.12 -6.14
N TYR A 319 7.76 9.97 -6.31
CA TYR A 319 8.92 9.99 -5.41
C TYR A 319 8.80 11.04 -4.30
N ALA A 320 7.75 11.86 -4.33
CA ALA A 320 7.50 12.89 -3.33
C ALA A 320 6.93 12.30 -2.04
N GLU A 321 6.98 13.12 -0.99
CA GLU A 321 6.36 12.85 0.32
C GLU A 321 4.86 13.16 0.32
N ALA A 322 4.35 13.86 -0.68
CA ALA A 322 2.93 14.16 -0.83
C ALA A 322 2.36 13.44 -2.06
N ALA A 323 1.08 13.10 -2.01
CA ALA A 323 0.32 12.73 -3.19
C ALA A 323 0.40 13.85 -4.23
N THR A 324 0.51 13.47 -5.49
CA THR A 324 0.65 14.43 -6.59
C THR A 324 -0.10 13.95 -7.83
N THR A 325 -0.42 14.89 -8.72
CA THR A 325 -0.94 14.57 -10.05
C THR A 325 0.04 13.73 -10.85
N ILE A 326 -0.49 12.94 -11.79
CA ILE A 326 0.32 12.03 -12.63
C ILE A 326 1.44 12.74 -13.41
N ASP A 327 1.24 14.01 -13.77
CA ASP A 327 2.21 14.85 -14.50
C ASP A 327 3.50 15.11 -13.71
N ASN A 328 3.44 15.00 -12.39
CA ASN A 328 4.56 15.15 -11.47
C ASN A 328 5.17 13.80 -11.06
N CYS A 329 4.64 12.69 -11.58
CA CYS A 329 5.23 11.38 -11.37
C CYS A 329 6.35 11.10 -12.38
N PHE A 330 7.07 9.99 -12.17
CA PHE A 330 8.20 9.61 -12.98
C PHE A 330 7.94 8.31 -13.72
N VAL A 331 8.12 8.32 -15.03
CA VAL A 331 8.15 7.10 -15.86
C VAL A 331 9.35 6.27 -15.45
N THR A 332 9.10 5.03 -15.05
CA THR A 332 10.15 4.11 -14.59
C THR A 332 10.56 3.11 -15.66
N THR A 333 9.75 2.93 -16.71
CA THR A 333 10.04 2.00 -17.81
C THR A 333 9.74 2.64 -19.16
N VAL A 334 10.62 2.42 -20.13
CA VAL A 334 10.30 2.64 -21.55
C VAL A 334 10.63 1.39 -22.35
N LYS A 335 9.85 1.16 -23.40
CA LYS A 335 10.05 0.06 -24.33
C LYS A 335 9.93 0.54 -25.77
N GLY A 336 10.78 0.01 -26.63
CA GLY A 336 10.67 0.18 -28.07
C GLY A 336 10.78 -1.17 -28.76
N GLY A 337 9.80 -1.55 -29.57
CA GLY A 337 9.78 -2.87 -30.19
C GLY A 337 8.55 -3.13 -31.07
N ASP A 338 8.68 -4.06 -32.02
CA ASP A 338 7.65 -4.39 -33.02
C ASP A 338 6.30 -4.81 -32.41
N ASN A 339 6.33 -5.48 -31.26
CA ASN A 339 5.16 -6.00 -30.56
C ASN A 339 4.79 -5.17 -29.31
N SER A 340 5.23 -3.91 -29.27
CA SER A 340 5.02 -2.99 -28.16
C SER A 340 4.81 -1.57 -28.69
N THR A 341 5.22 -0.53 -27.96
CA THR A 341 5.34 0.82 -28.52
C THR A 341 6.39 0.81 -29.62
N ASP A 342 5.98 0.99 -30.87
CA ASP A 342 6.89 0.97 -32.03
C ASP A 342 7.61 2.31 -32.16
N MET A 343 8.54 2.55 -31.23
CA MET A 343 9.33 3.77 -31.17
C MET A 343 10.82 3.48 -31.37
N PRO A 344 11.59 4.37 -32.03
CA PRO A 344 13.04 4.29 -32.03
C PRO A 344 13.57 4.34 -30.61
N ILE A 345 14.46 3.40 -30.28
CA ILE A 345 15.11 3.30 -28.98
C ILE A 345 16.58 2.95 -29.17
N THR A 346 17.46 3.69 -28.51
CA THR A 346 18.91 3.46 -28.51
C THR A 346 19.45 3.59 -27.10
N ILE A 347 20.30 2.66 -26.70
CA ILE A 347 20.98 2.65 -25.40
C ILE A 347 22.50 2.75 -25.61
N GLN A 348 23.26 2.64 -24.52
CA GLN A 348 24.73 2.70 -24.52
C GLN A 348 25.36 1.77 -25.56
N HIS A 349 26.57 2.13 -25.98
CA HIS A 349 27.30 1.46 -27.07
C HIS A 349 26.56 1.46 -28.42
N LYS A 350 25.60 2.38 -28.60
CA LYS A 350 24.78 2.51 -29.81
C LYS A 350 23.93 1.28 -30.12
N ILE A 351 23.61 0.49 -29.09
CA ILE A 351 22.72 -0.67 -29.24
C ILE A 351 21.32 -0.13 -29.55
N THR A 352 20.74 -0.58 -30.66
CA THR A 352 19.45 -0.11 -31.17
C THR A 352 18.73 -1.23 -31.92
N ARG A 353 17.42 -1.08 -32.14
CA ARG A 353 16.59 -2.03 -32.89
C ARG A 353 17.15 -2.28 -34.29
N GLY A 354 17.01 -3.51 -34.76
CA GLY A 354 17.50 -3.96 -36.07
C GLY A 354 19.00 -4.28 -36.12
N MET A 355 19.78 -3.96 -35.08
CA MET A 355 21.18 -4.38 -34.95
C MET A 355 21.28 -5.91 -34.96
N SER A 356 22.34 -6.46 -35.57
CA SER A 356 22.55 -7.90 -35.61
C SER A 356 22.94 -8.46 -34.23
N LYS A 357 22.57 -9.71 -33.94
CA LYS A 357 23.03 -10.43 -32.74
C LYS A 357 24.55 -10.38 -32.57
N SER A 358 25.30 -10.56 -33.66
CA SER A 358 26.76 -10.53 -33.62
C SER A 358 27.31 -9.16 -33.21
N ASP A 359 26.67 -8.07 -33.64
CA ASP A 359 27.10 -6.73 -33.26
C ASP A 359 26.66 -6.36 -31.85
N LEU A 360 25.50 -6.86 -31.40
CA LEU A 360 25.07 -6.79 -30.00
C LEU A 360 26.12 -7.45 -29.08
N GLU A 361 26.50 -8.69 -29.36
CA GLU A 361 27.47 -9.43 -28.54
C GLU A 361 28.85 -8.73 -28.48
N LYS A 362 29.26 -8.08 -29.58
CA LYS A 362 30.46 -7.22 -29.58
C LYS A 362 30.28 -5.98 -28.71
N ALA A 363 29.11 -5.33 -28.78
CA ALA A 363 28.80 -4.15 -27.99
C ALA A 363 28.69 -4.45 -26.49
N LEU A 364 28.25 -5.65 -26.12
CA LEU A 364 28.18 -6.13 -24.74
C LEU A 364 29.51 -6.68 -24.21
N LYS A 365 30.60 -6.62 -24.98
CA LYS A 365 31.90 -7.16 -24.53
C LYS A 365 32.39 -6.41 -23.29
N GLY A 366 32.53 -7.13 -22.18
CA GLY A 366 32.94 -6.58 -20.88
C GLY A 366 31.78 -6.16 -19.98
N THR A 367 30.54 -6.23 -20.46
CA THR A 367 29.34 -6.05 -19.66
C THR A 367 28.91 -7.39 -19.06
N LYS A 368 28.52 -7.39 -17.78
CA LYS A 368 27.88 -8.56 -17.16
C LYS A 368 26.40 -8.58 -17.57
N TYR A 369 25.95 -9.72 -18.10
CA TYR A 369 24.55 -9.94 -18.45
C TYR A 369 24.19 -11.42 -18.27
N GLU A 370 22.90 -11.67 -18.16
CA GLU A 370 22.30 -13.00 -18.19
C GLU A 370 21.59 -13.21 -19.53
N THR A 371 21.48 -14.47 -19.94
CA THR A 371 20.76 -14.84 -21.15
C THR A 371 19.68 -15.86 -20.83
N ASP A 372 18.52 -15.68 -21.44
CA ASP A 372 17.42 -16.64 -21.45
C ASP A 372 16.90 -16.80 -22.88
N ASP A 373 16.14 -17.84 -23.16
CA ASP A 373 15.60 -18.06 -24.49
C ASP A 373 14.21 -18.71 -24.49
N SER A 374 13.45 -18.40 -25.53
CA SER A 374 12.13 -18.97 -25.83
C SER A 374 12.13 -19.57 -27.22
N SER A 375 10.98 -20.07 -27.70
CA SER A 375 10.87 -20.63 -29.06
C SER A 375 11.35 -19.68 -30.15
N SER A 376 11.07 -18.38 -30.02
CA SER A 376 11.27 -17.39 -31.08
C SER A 376 12.26 -16.28 -30.72
N PHE A 377 12.62 -16.15 -29.45
CA PHE A 377 13.42 -15.04 -28.94
C PHE A 377 14.56 -15.49 -28.04
N GLU A 378 15.64 -14.72 -28.03
CA GLU A 378 16.70 -14.75 -27.04
C GLU A 378 16.70 -13.43 -26.28
N TYR A 379 16.86 -13.49 -24.97
CA TYR A 379 16.81 -12.36 -24.05
C TYR A 379 18.21 -12.14 -23.49
N TYR A 380 18.64 -10.88 -23.47
CA TYR A 380 19.89 -10.44 -22.84
C TYR A 380 19.52 -9.43 -21.74
N THR A 381 19.76 -9.80 -20.49
CA THR A 381 19.35 -9.03 -19.32
C THR A 381 20.58 -8.47 -18.61
N ILE A 382 20.67 -7.14 -18.56
CA ILE A 382 21.64 -6.41 -17.75
C ILE A 382 20.91 -5.93 -16.50
N ALA A 383 21.09 -6.63 -15.39
CA ALA A 383 20.51 -6.25 -14.10
C ALA A 383 21.23 -5.04 -13.49
N GLY A 384 20.46 -4.20 -12.82
CA GLY A 384 20.91 -3.11 -11.97
C GLY A 384 21.63 -3.63 -10.73
N LYS A 385 22.35 -2.73 -10.06
CA LYS A 385 23.18 -3.08 -8.90
C LYS A 385 22.33 -3.41 -7.67
N GLU A 386 21.24 -2.66 -7.47
CA GLU A 386 20.41 -2.74 -6.27
C GLU A 386 19.24 -3.71 -6.40
N SER A 387 18.70 -3.87 -7.61
CA SER A 387 17.53 -4.71 -7.88
C SER A 387 17.62 -5.33 -9.26
N SER A 388 17.20 -6.59 -9.38
CA SER A 388 17.06 -7.27 -10.68
C SER A 388 15.85 -6.78 -11.48
N LEU A 389 14.93 -6.04 -10.84
CA LEU A 389 13.79 -5.38 -11.50
C LEU A 389 14.22 -4.09 -12.22
N ASP A 390 15.31 -3.46 -11.77
CA ASP A 390 15.96 -2.39 -12.49
C ASP A 390 16.86 -3.04 -13.53
N LYS A 391 16.51 -2.96 -14.82
CA LYS A 391 17.23 -3.72 -15.85
C LYS A 391 17.18 -3.04 -17.20
N VAL A 392 18.15 -3.39 -18.03
CA VAL A 392 18.08 -3.25 -19.47
C VAL A 392 17.87 -4.64 -20.06
N GLU A 393 16.78 -4.85 -20.78
CA GLU A 393 16.46 -6.10 -21.45
C GLU A 393 16.48 -5.90 -22.97
N ILE A 394 17.23 -6.73 -23.67
CA ILE A 394 17.39 -6.68 -25.12
C ILE A 394 16.90 -8.01 -25.69
N ILE A 395 15.91 -7.94 -26.58
CA ILE A 395 15.25 -9.12 -27.14
C ILE A 395 15.68 -9.28 -28.60
N VAL A 396 16.27 -10.43 -28.93
CA VAL A 396 16.71 -10.80 -30.28
C VAL A 396 15.77 -11.84 -30.85
N ASN A 397 15.27 -11.60 -32.07
CA ASN A 397 14.47 -12.59 -32.79
C ASN A 397 15.40 -13.66 -33.42
N LYS A 398 15.13 -14.95 -33.15
CA LYS A 398 15.99 -16.08 -33.56
C LYS A 398 16.04 -16.29 -35.07
N ASP A 399 14.96 -16.00 -35.78
CA ASP A 399 14.86 -16.19 -37.23
C ASP A 399 15.66 -15.13 -37.99
N THR A 400 15.47 -13.86 -37.62
CA THR A 400 16.13 -12.72 -38.27
C THR A 400 17.53 -12.45 -37.72
N LYS A 401 17.83 -12.95 -36.52
CA LYS A 401 19.07 -12.70 -35.75
C LYS A 401 19.34 -11.21 -35.53
N LYS A 402 18.28 -10.44 -35.31
CA LYS A 402 18.31 -8.99 -35.07
C LYS A 402 17.61 -8.64 -33.77
N ILE A 403 18.06 -7.53 -33.15
CA ILE A 403 17.37 -6.92 -32.01
C ILE A 403 15.98 -6.50 -32.46
N GLN A 404 14.96 -7.08 -31.85
CA GLN A 404 13.56 -6.75 -32.11
C GLN A 404 13.07 -5.65 -31.18
N SER A 405 13.41 -5.75 -29.90
CA SER A 405 12.98 -4.79 -28.89
C SER A 405 14.02 -4.56 -27.80
N ILE A 406 13.92 -3.40 -27.17
CA ILE A 406 14.72 -2.99 -26.03
C ILE A 406 13.75 -2.43 -24.99
N GLU A 407 13.99 -2.80 -23.73
CA GLU A 407 13.30 -2.27 -22.56
C GLU A 407 14.33 -1.75 -21.56
N VAL A 408 14.08 -0.57 -21.01
CA VAL A 408 14.89 0.04 -19.95
C VAL A 408 13.94 0.29 -18.78
N SER A 409 14.24 -0.29 -17.63
CA SER A 409 13.45 -0.18 -16.41
C SER A 409 14.34 0.25 -15.26
N ASN A 410 13.94 1.32 -14.56
CA ASN A 410 14.55 1.76 -13.32
C ASN A 410 13.47 2.36 -12.41
N SER A 411 13.16 1.68 -11.31
CA SER A 411 12.19 2.08 -10.30
C SER A 411 12.77 1.92 -8.89
N PRO A 412 13.84 2.66 -8.54
CA PRO A 412 14.48 2.56 -7.24
C PRO A 412 13.45 2.84 -6.14
N ARG A 413 13.44 2.01 -5.09
CA ARG A 413 12.73 2.32 -3.84
C ARG A 413 13.72 3.12 -3.00
N ARG A 414 13.50 4.43 -2.87
CA ARG A 414 14.35 5.33 -2.07
C ARG A 414 13.71 5.56 -0.72
#